data_AF-A0A2H9LYJ7-F1
#
_entry.id   AF-A0A2H9LYJ7-F1
#
_cell.length_a   1.000
_cell.length_b   1.000
_cell.length_c   1.000
_cell.angle_alpha   90.00
_cell.angle_beta   90.00
_cell.angle_gamma   90.00
#
_symmetry.space_group_name_H-M   'P 1'
#
loop_
_entity.id
_entity.type
_entity.pdbx_description
1 polymer ?
#
loop_
_entity_poly.entity_id
_entity_poly.type
_entity_poly.pdbx_seq_one_letter_code
_entity_poly.pdbx_strand_id
1 'polypeptide(L)'
;LYEKATAASQLGYPIIMPVLRAYERVSLFPVIENGGIVYQAQTLDEVLKLALTNTPIKSNINITDYEELYDVPAYAKSAVPEFGTLVGLMEGDLLGLLGNMDGGGATLKNYVAKYVHDQEGLSNKGYAYPVANNFFLLYINLLMTKYASPELGADTFGCLSELGRRNITITENNYEWYIGYRTRLGWAERKFNESKNKDDPESMRSMANARAWCNVAGRLADIAQESAAIKATQANKNALRPIAEELIKIDINDSDAKWYSDAAKEFYRNGEYGAVVYSMLYAKSFDNDGRNLSREEVGRYLLENTTGIWSNIYKQQVAYGYYTNRTSEGVYNYARDLEAYNRQIGEKLREAGTPQAQTRNQTTIGNATASKNETNTERSNIESNENNGYGQKTDLSAAGYYVFAAGAGIAVFAGMVLIGILIFRMRK
;
A
#
# COMPACT_ATOMS: atom_id res chain seq x y z
N LEU A 1 10.28 16.46 4.16
CA LEU A 1 11.34 16.73 3.15
C LEU A 1 11.17 18.13 2.58
N TYR A 2 10.02 18.43 1.97
CA TYR A 2 9.71 19.73 1.37
C TYR A 2 9.96 20.95 2.27
N GLU A 3 9.42 21.04 3.50
CA GLU A 3 9.66 22.27 4.28
C GLU A 3 11.11 22.39 4.76
N LYS A 4 11.74 21.26 5.13
CA LYS A 4 13.18 21.26 5.49
C LYS A 4 14.03 21.79 4.33
N ALA A 5 13.72 21.34 3.11
CA ALA A 5 14.38 21.80 1.89
C ALA A 5 14.06 23.27 1.58
N THR A 6 12.80 23.69 1.73
CA THR A 6 12.36 25.07 1.51
C THR A 6 13.03 26.03 2.49
N ALA A 7 13.04 25.70 3.78
CA ALA A 7 13.68 26.51 4.82
C ALA A 7 15.19 26.62 4.61
N ALA A 8 15.87 25.52 4.28
CA ALA A 8 17.30 25.54 3.97
C ALA A 8 17.60 26.41 2.73
N SER A 9 16.80 26.28 1.67
CA SER A 9 16.94 27.07 0.44
C SER A 9 16.71 28.57 0.67
N GLN A 10 15.69 28.94 1.45
CA GLN A 10 15.43 30.35 1.84
C GLN A 10 16.59 30.96 2.62
N LEU A 11 17.33 30.15 3.38
CA LEU A 11 18.51 30.56 4.12
C LEU A 11 19.81 30.50 3.28
N GLY A 12 19.72 30.07 2.02
CA GLY A 12 20.86 29.94 1.10
C GLY A 12 21.77 28.74 1.42
N TYR A 13 21.30 27.75 2.18
CA TYR A 13 22.07 26.55 2.51
C TYR A 13 21.82 25.43 1.49
N PRO A 14 22.88 24.71 1.07
CA PRO A 14 22.69 23.48 0.31
C PRO A 14 22.04 22.40 1.18
N ILE A 15 21.22 21.57 0.56
CA ILE A 15 20.50 20.49 1.22
C ILE A 15 21.21 19.17 0.90
N ILE A 16 21.59 18.42 1.92
CA ILE A 16 22.17 17.08 1.78
C ILE A 16 21.13 16.06 2.22
N MET A 17 20.88 15.04 1.40
CA MET A 17 19.84 14.04 1.64
C MET A 17 20.27 12.65 1.15
N PRO A 18 19.65 11.56 1.61
CA PRO A 18 19.86 10.24 1.02
C PRO A 18 19.38 10.20 -0.44
N VAL A 19 19.76 9.14 -1.15
CA VAL A 19 19.23 8.89 -2.51
C VAL A 19 17.71 8.78 -2.46
N LEU A 20 17.03 9.64 -3.21
CA LEU A 20 15.57 9.73 -3.21
C LEU A 20 14.95 8.87 -4.30
N ARG A 21 13.82 8.24 -3.95
CA ARG A 21 12.92 7.58 -4.90
C ARG A 21 12.27 8.60 -5.83
N ALA A 22 11.81 8.14 -6.98
CA ALA A 22 11.20 9.00 -7.99
C ALA A 22 10.05 9.87 -7.43
N TYR A 23 9.15 9.29 -6.63
CA TYR A 23 8.03 10.04 -6.06
C TYR A 23 8.44 11.08 -5.01
N GLU A 24 9.56 10.91 -4.31
CA GLU A 24 10.04 11.85 -3.29
C GLU A 24 10.65 13.10 -3.92
N ARG A 25 11.28 12.94 -5.10
CA ARG A 25 11.91 14.03 -5.87
C ARG A 25 10.91 15.11 -6.24
N VAL A 26 9.65 14.75 -6.51
CA VAL A 26 8.57 15.70 -6.81
C VAL A 26 8.45 16.80 -5.77
N SER A 27 8.64 16.48 -4.49
CA SER A 27 8.57 17.45 -3.42
C SER A 27 9.71 18.49 -3.46
N LEU A 28 10.78 18.25 -4.22
CA LEU A 28 11.93 19.15 -4.32
C LEU A 28 11.92 20.03 -5.57
N PHE A 29 11.08 19.75 -6.57
CA PHE A 29 11.01 20.56 -7.79
C PHE A 29 10.81 22.05 -7.48
N PRO A 30 9.84 22.46 -6.63
CA PRO A 30 9.67 23.87 -6.30
C PRO A 30 10.90 24.48 -5.61
N VAL A 31 11.66 23.70 -4.84
CA VAL A 31 12.85 24.18 -4.13
C VAL A 31 14.00 24.44 -5.11
N ILE A 32 14.21 23.52 -6.05
CA ILE A 32 15.29 23.61 -7.04
C ILE A 32 14.97 24.66 -8.10
N GLU A 33 13.72 24.77 -8.57
CA GLU A 33 13.30 25.81 -9.51
C GLU A 33 13.51 27.22 -8.95
N ASN A 34 13.41 27.37 -7.62
CA ASN A 34 13.70 28.62 -6.90
C ASN A 34 15.19 28.80 -6.53
N GLY A 35 16.09 28.01 -7.13
CA GLY A 35 17.54 28.15 -6.97
C GLY A 35 18.14 27.39 -5.78
N GLY A 36 17.37 26.51 -5.13
CA GLY A 36 17.88 25.63 -4.07
C GLY A 36 18.90 24.62 -4.60
N ILE A 37 19.97 24.41 -3.84
CA ILE A 37 21.04 23.44 -4.18
C ILE A 37 20.79 22.15 -3.39
N VAL A 38 20.73 21.02 -4.09
CA VAL A 38 20.46 19.70 -3.51
C VAL A 38 21.58 18.71 -3.86
N TYR A 39 22.13 18.04 -2.86
CA TYR A 39 23.08 16.95 -2.98
C TYR A 39 22.47 15.66 -2.43
N GLN A 40 22.62 14.55 -3.17
CA GLN A 40 22.29 13.23 -2.63
C GLN A 40 23.56 12.47 -2.26
N ALA A 41 23.61 12.01 -1.01
CA ALA A 41 24.68 11.18 -0.48
C ALA A 41 24.21 9.71 -0.44
N GLN A 42 25.07 8.80 -0.87
CA GLN A 42 24.88 7.36 -0.76
C GLN A 42 25.41 6.84 0.58
N THR A 43 26.42 7.53 1.16
CA THR A 43 27.07 7.09 2.40
C THR A 43 27.23 8.23 3.39
N LEU A 44 27.34 7.87 4.68
CA LEU A 44 27.66 8.83 5.74
C LEU A 44 29.03 9.49 5.52
N ASP A 45 30.00 8.76 4.97
CA ASP A 45 31.34 9.28 4.66
C ASP A 45 31.31 10.44 3.65
N GLU A 46 30.43 10.37 2.63
CA GLU A 46 30.23 11.47 1.69
C GLU A 46 29.67 12.72 2.38
N VAL A 47 28.71 12.54 3.30
CA VAL A 47 28.15 13.64 4.10
C VAL A 47 29.23 14.27 4.97
N LEU A 48 30.05 13.45 5.65
CA LEU A 48 31.12 13.90 6.52
C LEU A 48 32.23 14.63 5.75
N LYS A 49 32.62 14.14 4.58
CA LYS A 49 33.61 14.81 3.72
C LYS A 49 33.12 16.16 3.20
N LEU A 50 31.83 16.27 2.86
CA LEU A 50 31.27 17.56 2.52
C LEU A 50 31.27 18.51 3.73
N ALA A 51 30.84 18.02 4.90
CA ALA A 51 30.72 18.84 6.11
C ALA A 51 32.07 19.29 6.71
N LEU A 52 33.09 18.41 6.69
CA LEU A 52 34.36 18.63 7.38
C LEU A 52 35.45 19.19 6.47
N THR A 53 35.47 18.80 5.19
CA THR A 53 36.55 19.16 4.25
C THR A 53 36.06 19.91 3.01
N ASN A 54 34.78 20.33 3.01
CA ASN A 54 34.11 21.01 1.88
C ASN A 54 34.33 20.27 0.54
N THR A 55 34.49 18.96 0.61
CA THR A 55 34.74 18.13 -0.56
C THR A 55 33.42 17.94 -1.28
N PRO A 56 33.30 18.34 -2.57
CA PRO A 56 32.04 18.22 -3.29
C PRO A 56 31.57 16.77 -3.32
N ILE A 57 30.30 16.53 -3.00
CA ILE A 57 29.65 15.26 -3.32
C ILE A 57 29.59 15.20 -4.84
N LYS A 58 30.15 14.13 -5.43
CA LYS A 58 30.27 13.98 -6.89
C LYS A 58 28.92 14.00 -7.62
N SER A 59 27.81 13.75 -6.91
CA SER A 59 26.46 13.78 -7.49
C SER A 59 25.80 15.15 -7.29
N ASN A 60 25.96 16.04 -8.26
CA ASN A 60 24.86 16.96 -8.59
C ASN A 60 23.84 16.09 -9.32
N ILE A 61 22.84 15.58 -8.62
CA ILE A 61 21.77 14.86 -9.30
C ILE A 61 20.98 15.88 -10.08
N ASN A 62 20.81 15.62 -11.38
CA ASN A 62 19.79 16.31 -12.12
C ASN A 62 18.45 15.80 -11.57
N ILE A 63 17.62 16.68 -11.03
CA ILE A 63 16.35 16.28 -10.41
C ILE A 63 15.42 15.55 -11.41
N THR A 64 15.66 15.74 -12.71
CA THR A 64 14.99 15.02 -13.79
C THR A 64 15.55 13.63 -14.08
N ASP A 65 16.70 13.25 -13.50
CA ASP A 65 17.23 11.90 -13.63
C ASP A 65 16.21 10.92 -13.06
N TYR A 66 15.95 9.87 -13.82
CA TYR A 66 14.96 8.86 -13.48
C TYR A 66 15.57 7.77 -12.62
N GLU A 67 14.79 7.30 -11.64
CA GLU A 67 15.06 5.97 -11.08
C GLU A 67 14.70 4.96 -12.16
N GLU A 68 15.68 4.24 -12.69
CA GLU A 68 15.43 3.14 -13.62
C GLU A 68 14.54 2.10 -12.92
N LEU A 69 13.44 1.73 -13.58
CA LEU A 69 12.62 0.63 -13.08
C LEU A 69 13.41 -0.66 -13.21
N TYR A 70 13.25 -1.53 -12.21
CA TYR A 70 13.83 -2.85 -12.24
C TYR A 70 13.27 -3.64 -13.42
N ASP A 71 14.15 -4.25 -14.20
CA ASP A 71 13.72 -5.23 -15.18
C ASP A 71 13.29 -6.51 -14.47
N VAL A 72 11.97 -6.68 -14.36
CA VAL A 72 11.32 -7.85 -13.76
C VAL A 72 10.60 -8.67 -14.85
N PRO A 73 10.55 -10.01 -14.73
CA PRO A 73 9.78 -10.85 -15.63
C PRO A 73 8.27 -10.63 -15.43
N ALA A 74 7.46 -10.97 -16.43
CA ALA A 74 6.00 -10.89 -16.30
C ALA A 74 5.46 -11.87 -15.24
N TYR A 75 4.47 -11.41 -14.46
CA TYR A 75 3.80 -12.13 -13.39
C TYR A 75 2.27 -11.96 -13.47
N ALA A 76 1.64 -12.60 -14.46
CA ALA A 76 0.18 -12.51 -14.65
C ALA A 76 -0.63 -13.46 -13.73
N LYS A 77 0.04 -14.34 -12.97
CA LYS A 77 -0.62 -15.41 -12.20
C LYS A 77 -1.60 -14.92 -11.12
N SER A 78 -1.40 -13.72 -10.60
CA SER A 78 -2.25 -13.09 -9.58
C SER A 78 -2.89 -11.80 -10.09
N ALA A 79 -3.13 -11.72 -11.39
CA ALA A 79 -3.83 -10.59 -11.98
C ALA A 79 -5.26 -10.49 -11.46
N VAL A 80 -5.66 -9.28 -11.07
CA VAL A 80 -7.03 -8.92 -10.68
C VAL A 80 -7.45 -7.78 -11.61
N PRO A 81 -8.20 -8.04 -12.69
CA PRO A 81 -8.51 -7.05 -13.71
C PRO A 81 -9.15 -5.77 -13.17
N GLU A 82 -10.09 -5.91 -12.22
CA GLU A 82 -10.78 -4.79 -11.57
C GLU A 82 -9.80 -3.90 -10.79
N PHE A 83 -8.76 -4.51 -10.22
CA PHE A 83 -7.68 -3.76 -9.57
C PHE A 83 -6.83 -3.00 -10.60
N GLY A 84 -6.57 -3.60 -11.76
CA GLY A 84 -5.92 -2.90 -12.88
C GLY A 84 -6.71 -1.68 -13.35
N THR A 85 -8.04 -1.78 -13.43
CA THR A 85 -8.91 -0.62 -13.71
C THR A 85 -8.79 0.45 -12.63
N LEU A 86 -8.76 0.07 -11.34
CA LEU A 86 -8.53 1.00 -10.24
C LEU A 86 -7.19 1.74 -10.40
N VAL A 87 -6.11 1.05 -10.80
CA VAL A 87 -4.81 1.68 -11.04
C VAL A 87 -4.87 2.73 -12.15
N GLY A 88 -5.58 2.45 -13.26
CA GLY A 88 -5.80 3.44 -14.32
C GLY A 88 -6.61 4.65 -13.85
N LEU A 89 -7.56 4.48 -12.94
CA LEU A 89 -8.28 5.60 -12.32
C LEU A 89 -7.36 6.43 -11.41
N MET A 90 -6.47 5.79 -10.64
CA MET A 90 -5.47 6.49 -9.82
C MET A 90 -4.48 7.30 -10.68
N GLU A 91 -4.11 6.76 -11.84
CA GLU A 91 -3.32 7.48 -12.84
C GLU A 91 -4.04 8.74 -13.34
N GLY A 92 -5.32 8.61 -13.70
CA GLY A 92 -6.15 9.74 -14.12
C GLY A 92 -6.25 10.82 -13.04
N ASP A 93 -6.43 10.44 -11.77
CA ASP A 93 -6.47 11.36 -10.64
C ASP A 93 -5.13 12.09 -10.45
N LEU A 94 -4.02 11.38 -10.64
CA LEU A 94 -2.68 11.92 -10.56
C LEU A 94 -2.40 12.94 -11.68
N LEU A 95 -2.70 12.58 -12.93
CA LEU A 95 -2.52 13.47 -14.08
C LEU A 95 -3.47 14.66 -14.03
N GLY A 96 -4.70 14.47 -13.55
CA GLY A 96 -5.66 15.55 -13.30
C GLY A 96 -5.17 16.52 -12.22
N LEU A 97 -4.57 16.02 -11.14
CA LEU A 97 -3.95 16.88 -10.12
C LEU A 97 -2.82 17.71 -10.72
N LEU A 98 -1.91 17.07 -11.47
CA LEU A 98 -0.77 17.69 -12.13
C LEU A 98 -1.18 18.75 -13.17
N GLY A 99 -2.24 18.48 -13.94
CA GLY A 99 -2.77 19.43 -14.93
C GLY A 99 -3.25 20.73 -14.29
N ASN A 100 -3.81 20.63 -13.08
CA ASN A 100 -4.36 21.75 -12.31
C ASN A 100 -3.34 22.42 -11.35
N MET A 101 -2.04 22.14 -11.48
CA MET A 101 -1.01 22.82 -10.69
C MET A 101 -0.56 24.11 -11.38
N ASP A 102 -0.73 25.23 -10.68
CA ASP A 102 -0.30 26.57 -11.12
C ASP A 102 1.21 26.83 -10.91
N GLY A 103 1.96 25.86 -10.36
CA GLY A 103 3.41 25.91 -10.14
C GLY A 103 4.06 24.53 -10.30
N GLY A 104 5.31 24.48 -10.79
CA GLY A 104 6.08 23.26 -11.07
C GLY A 104 6.73 23.20 -12.46
N GLY A 105 6.51 24.20 -13.31
CA GLY A 105 7.14 24.30 -14.63
C GLY A 105 6.76 23.16 -15.60
N ALA A 106 7.22 23.26 -16.85
CA ALA A 106 7.14 22.15 -17.80
C ALA A 106 7.97 20.94 -17.32
N THR A 107 8.98 21.18 -16.48
CA THR A 107 9.94 20.20 -15.97
C THR A 107 9.29 19.19 -15.03
N LEU A 108 8.50 19.60 -14.03
CA LEU A 108 7.77 18.66 -13.17
C LEU A 108 6.74 17.87 -13.96
N LYS A 109 6.04 18.52 -14.90
CA LYS A 109 5.02 17.86 -15.72
C LYS A 109 5.63 16.77 -16.60
N ASN A 110 6.73 17.08 -17.29
CA ASN A 110 7.47 16.11 -18.10
C ASN A 110 8.09 15.02 -17.26
N TYR A 111 8.59 15.35 -16.06
CA TYR A 111 9.04 14.36 -15.09
C TYR A 111 7.87 13.42 -14.79
N VAL A 112 6.82 13.86 -14.10
CA VAL A 112 5.72 12.98 -13.68
C VAL A 112 5.12 12.16 -14.83
N ALA A 113 4.91 12.77 -16.01
CA ALA A 113 4.40 12.06 -17.19
C ALA A 113 5.31 10.91 -17.61
N LYS A 114 6.63 11.10 -17.60
CA LYS A 114 7.58 10.01 -17.87
C LYS A 114 7.51 8.92 -16.80
N TYR A 115 7.40 9.26 -15.51
CA TYR A 115 7.31 8.25 -14.45
C TYR A 115 6.07 7.39 -14.64
N VAL A 116 4.93 8.03 -14.91
CA VAL A 116 3.66 7.35 -15.15
C VAL A 116 3.79 6.38 -16.31
N HIS A 117 4.33 6.82 -17.45
CA HIS A 117 4.55 5.97 -18.61
C HIS A 117 5.47 4.77 -18.29
N ASP A 118 6.55 4.97 -17.54
CA ASP A 118 7.42 3.85 -17.14
C ASP A 118 6.64 2.84 -16.24
N GLN A 119 5.76 3.32 -15.35
CA GLN A 119 4.94 2.46 -14.48
C GLN A 119 3.90 1.64 -15.27
N GLU A 120 3.38 2.14 -16.40
CA GLU A 120 2.48 1.37 -17.26
C GLU A 120 3.14 0.06 -17.73
N GLY A 121 4.43 0.12 -18.07
CA GLY A 121 5.22 -1.07 -18.45
C GLY A 121 5.26 -2.12 -17.32
N LEU A 122 5.35 -1.67 -16.07
CA LEU A 122 5.32 -2.54 -14.90
C LEU A 122 3.91 -3.12 -14.65
N SER A 123 2.87 -2.31 -14.82
CA SER A 123 1.46 -2.73 -14.72
C SER A 123 1.14 -3.83 -15.74
N ASN A 124 1.55 -3.65 -17.00
CA ASN A 124 1.38 -4.62 -18.09
C ASN A 124 2.10 -5.95 -17.84
N LYS A 125 3.16 -5.94 -17.03
CA LYS A 125 3.86 -7.15 -16.58
C LYS A 125 3.14 -7.85 -15.42
N GLY A 126 1.97 -7.38 -14.95
CA GLY A 126 1.20 -8.01 -13.88
C GLY A 126 1.49 -7.48 -12.47
N TYR A 127 2.13 -6.32 -12.36
CA TYR A 127 2.53 -5.69 -11.08
C TYR A 127 1.70 -4.43 -10.81
N ALA A 128 0.38 -4.54 -10.91
CA ALA A 128 -0.53 -3.43 -10.68
C ALA A 128 -0.41 -2.86 -9.24
N TYR A 129 -0.20 -3.69 -8.22
CA TYR A 129 -0.06 -3.20 -6.84
C TYR A 129 1.19 -2.32 -6.61
N PRO A 130 2.42 -2.72 -7.00
CA PRO A 130 3.57 -1.81 -6.97
C PRO A 130 3.31 -0.48 -7.67
N VAL A 131 2.62 -0.49 -8.80
CA VAL A 131 2.26 0.72 -9.55
C VAL A 131 1.28 1.59 -8.77
N ALA A 132 0.20 1.00 -8.24
CA ALA A 132 -0.77 1.70 -7.39
C ALA A 132 -0.10 2.36 -6.18
N ASN A 133 0.87 1.67 -5.56
CA ASN A 133 1.67 2.23 -4.47
C ASN A 133 2.49 3.46 -4.88
N ASN A 134 3.15 3.38 -6.02
CA ASN A 134 3.91 4.49 -6.55
C ASN A 134 3.01 5.70 -6.87
N PHE A 135 1.86 5.47 -7.50
CA PHE A 135 0.89 6.53 -7.80
C PHE A 135 0.30 7.16 -6.55
N PHE A 136 -0.02 6.37 -5.52
CA PHE A 136 -0.51 6.90 -4.26
C PHE A 136 0.51 7.79 -3.55
N LEU A 137 1.76 7.34 -3.44
CA LEU A 137 2.83 8.11 -2.78
C LEU A 137 3.16 9.39 -3.55
N LEU A 138 3.16 9.30 -4.89
CA LEU A 138 3.35 10.45 -5.76
C LEU A 138 2.20 11.46 -5.66
N TYR A 139 0.95 10.98 -5.59
CA TYR A 139 -0.22 11.82 -5.39
C TYR A 139 -0.13 12.62 -4.07
N ILE A 140 0.27 11.98 -2.97
CA ILE A 140 0.51 12.68 -1.69
C ILE A 140 1.57 13.76 -1.84
N ASN A 141 2.69 13.45 -2.51
CA ASN A 141 3.76 14.42 -2.68
C ASN A 141 3.35 15.60 -3.57
N LEU A 142 2.52 15.38 -4.60
CA LEU A 142 1.95 16.48 -5.40
C LEU A 142 0.95 17.32 -4.62
N LEU A 143 0.11 16.71 -3.76
CA LEU A 143 -0.79 17.47 -2.90
C LEU A 143 0.01 18.41 -1.97
N MET A 144 1.13 17.92 -1.43
CA MET A 144 2.01 18.71 -0.57
C MET A 144 2.72 19.85 -1.30
N THR A 145 2.89 19.78 -2.63
CA THR A 145 3.46 20.88 -3.42
C THR A 145 2.41 21.86 -3.92
N LYS A 146 1.17 21.43 -4.13
CA LYS A 146 0.07 22.25 -4.67
C LYS A 146 -0.63 23.11 -3.62
N TYR A 147 -0.92 22.56 -2.44
CA TYR A 147 -1.85 23.21 -1.51
C TYR A 147 -1.15 23.85 -0.31
N ALA A 148 -1.34 25.16 -0.16
CA ALA A 148 -1.35 25.79 1.15
C ALA A 148 -2.65 25.35 1.86
N SER A 149 -2.50 24.87 3.09
CA SER A 149 -3.38 23.98 3.87
C SER A 149 -4.93 24.06 3.81
N PRO A 150 -5.61 25.23 3.68
CA PRO A 150 -7.06 25.28 3.96
C PRO A 150 -7.97 24.54 2.96
N GLU A 151 -7.70 24.61 1.66
CA GLU A 151 -8.54 24.01 0.60
C GLU A 151 -8.50 22.48 0.67
N LEU A 152 -7.31 21.91 0.89
CA LEU A 152 -7.11 20.49 1.03
C LEU A 152 -7.94 19.91 2.19
N GLY A 153 -8.08 20.65 3.29
CA GLY A 153 -8.91 20.25 4.41
C GLY A 153 -10.41 20.19 4.07
N ALA A 154 -10.93 21.18 3.33
CA ALA A 154 -12.33 21.21 2.91
C ALA A 154 -12.65 20.08 1.91
N ASP A 155 -11.78 19.88 0.91
CA ASP A 155 -11.92 18.80 -0.08
C ASP A 155 -11.88 17.42 0.57
N THR A 156 -10.97 17.23 1.53
CA THR A 156 -10.85 15.97 2.27
C THR A 156 -12.10 15.70 3.11
N PHE A 157 -12.59 16.70 3.85
CA PHE A 157 -13.82 16.58 4.62
C PHE A 157 -15.04 16.28 3.73
N GLY A 158 -15.14 16.93 2.57
CA GLY A 158 -16.18 16.68 1.58
C GLY A 158 -16.18 15.23 1.10
N CYS A 159 -15.00 14.72 0.74
CA CYS A 159 -14.81 13.33 0.34
C CYS A 159 -15.23 12.34 1.44
N LEU A 160 -14.75 12.53 2.67
CA LEU A 160 -15.08 11.67 3.80
C LEU A 160 -16.59 11.66 4.08
N SER A 161 -17.21 12.84 4.04
CA SER A 161 -18.64 13.01 4.30
C SER A 161 -19.51 12.35 3.22
N GLU A 162 -19.12 12.44 1.96
CA GLU A 162 -19.82 11.79 0.85
C GLU A 162 -19.74 10.27 0.99
N LEU A 163 -18.52 9.73 1.14
CA LEU A 163 -18.30 8.29 1.24
C LEU A 163 -18.93 7.70 2.50
N GLY A 164 -18.79 8.37 3.65
CA GLY A 164 -19.38 7.92 4.92
C GLY A 164 -20.91 7.73 4.87
N ARG A 165 -21.60 8.41 3.94
CA ARG A 165 -23.05 8.28 3.72
C ARG A 165 -23.43 7.22 2.69
N ARG A 166 -22.49 6.67 1.92
CA ARG A 166 -22.77 5.63 0.92
C ARG A 166 -23.19 4.33 1.61
N ASN A 167 -24.38 3.86 1.27
CA ASN A 167 -24.92 2.62 1.79
C ASN A 167 -24.74 1.49 0.77
N ILE A 168 -23.62 0.78 0.85
CA ILE A 168 -23.30 -0.35 -0.01
C ILE A 168 -23.69 -1.63 0.70
N THR A 169 -24.59 -2.41 0.11
CA THR A 169 -24.95 -3.74 0.60
C THR A 169 -23.77 -4.69 0.42
N ILE A 170 -23.34 -5.32 1.52
CA ILE A 170 -22.34 -6.39 1.46
C ILE A 170 -22.99 -7.70 0.99
N THR A 171 -22.34 -8.37 0.06
CA THR A 171 -22.76 -9.62 -0.58
C THR A 171 -21.56 -10.56 -0.72
N GLU A 172 -21.82 -11.82 -1.06
CA GLU A 172 -20.77 -12.81 -1.33
C GLU A 172 -19.82 -12.40 -2.47
N ASN A 173 -20.29 -11.59 -3.43
CA ASN A 173 -19.48 -11.18 -4.58
C ASN A 173 -18.65 -9.92 -4.33
N ASN A 174 -19.00 -9.10 -3.35
CA ASN A 174 -18.35 -7.79 -3.15
C ASN A 174 -17.66 -7.63 -1.79
N TYR A 175 -17.74 -8.62 -0.89
CA TYR A 175 -17.31 -8.43 0.50
C TYR A 175 -15.84 -8.00 0.61
N GLU A 176 -14.94 -8.55 -0.20
CA GLU A 176 -13.52 -8.16 -0.19
C GLU A 176 -13.33 -6.69 -0.60
N TRP A 177 -14.02 -6.24 -1.66
CA TRP A 177 -14.00 -4.84 -2.09
C TRP A 177 -14.60 -3.92 -1.05
N TYR A 178 -15.73 -4.31 -0.46
CA TYR A 178 -16.38 -3.58 0.62
C TYR A 178 -15.47 -3.43 1.84
N ILE A 179 -14.84 -4.51 2.29
CA ILE A 179 -13.91 -4.49 3.43
C ILE A 179 -12.71 -3.61 3.10
N GLY A 180 -12.16 -3.71 1.89
CA GLY A 180 -11.11 -2.83 1.40
C GLY A 180 -11.51 -1.36 1.48
N TYR A 181 -12.66 -1.00 0.90
CA TYR A 181 -13.24 0.33 0.97
C TYR A 181 -13.34 0.85 2.41
N ARG A 182 -14.02 0.12 3.31
CA ARG A 182 -14.24 0.54 4.70
C ARG A 182 -12.93 0.70 5.47
N THR A 183 -11.95 -0.17 5.21
CA THR A 183 -10.62 -0.07 5.82
C THR A 183 -9.92 1.23 5.40
N ARG A 184 -9.89 1.55 4.09
CA ARG A 184 -9.20 2.76 3.60
C ARG A 184 -9.96 4.04 3.99
N LEU A 185 -11.29 4.03 3.99
CA LEU A 185 -12.09 5.15 4.49
C LEU A 185 -11.77 5.43 5.96
N GLY A 186 -11.75 4.39 6.78
CA GLY A 186 -11.42 4.53 8.20
C GLY A 186 -9.99 5.03 8.45
N TRP A 187 -9.01 4.58 7.66
CA TRP A 187 -7.66 5.15 7.71
C TRP A 187 -7.63 6.63 7.30
N ALA A 188 -8.43 7.01 6.31
CA ALA A 188 -8.57 8.40 5.89
C ALA A 188 -9.17 9.27 7.01
N GLU A 189 -10.25 8.82 7.65
CA GLU A 189 -10.89 9.51 8.78
C GLU A 189 -9.91 9.71 9.95
N ARG A 190 -9.16 8.66 10.30
CA ARG A 190 -8.14 8.75 11.35
C ARG A 190 -7.05 9.76 11.02
N LYS A 191 -6.49 9.70 9.80
CA LYS A 191 -5.46 10.66 9.35
C LYS A 191 -5.99 12.10 9.31
N PHE A 192 -7.25 12.30 8.95
CA PHE A 192 -7.90 13.60 9.01
C PHE A 192 -8.00 14.10 10.46
N ASN A 193 -8.40 13.25 11.40
CA ASN A 193 -8.51 13.62 12.82
C ASN A 193 -7.14 13.88 13.49
N GLU A 194 -6.06 13.29 12.97
CA GLU A 194 -4.68 13.57 13.40
C GLU A 194 -4.20 14.97 12.96
N SER A 195 -4.80 15.56 11.93
CA SER A 195 -4.43 16.88 11.41
C SER A 195 -5.00 18.03 12.26
N LYS A 196 -4.36 18.30 13.40
CA LYS A 196 -4.85 19.27 14.40
C LYS A 196 -4.47 20.72 14.08
N ASN A 197 -3.35 20.97 13.41
CA ASN A 197 -2.87 22.31 13.10
C ASN A 197 -2.58 22.46 11.60
N LYS A 198 -3.34 23.30 10.90
CA LYS A 198 -3.20 23.48 9.45
C LYS A 198 -1.84 24.02 9.01
N ASP A 199 -1.14 24.73 9.88
CA ASP A 199 0.17 25.33 9.57
C ASP A 199 1.35 24.41 9.96
N ASP A 200 1.07 23.26 10.56
CA ASP A 200 2.07 22.26 10.91
C ASP A 200 2.32 21.29 9.74
N PRO A 201 3.58 21.15 9.28
CA PRO A 201 4.01 20.17 8.29
C PRO A 201 3.45 18.76 8.43
N GLU A 202 3.47 18.23 9.65
CA GLU A 202 3.04 16.87 9.93
C GLU A 202 1.52 16.74 9.80
N SER A 203 0.79 17.75 10.23
CA SER A 203 -0.65 17.88 10.04
C SER A 203 -1.02 18.03 8.55
N MET A 204 -0.29 18.82 7.76
CA MET A 204 -0.49 18.92 6.31
C MET A 204 -0.25 17.57 5.62
N ARG A 205 0.83 16.88 5.99
CA ARG A 205 1.12 15.53 5.49
C ARG A 205 0.02 14.54 5.87
N SER A 206 -0.49 14.62 7.09
CA SER A 206 -1.61 13.78 7.55
C SER A 206 -2.88 14.06 6.75
N MET A 207 -3.17 15.34 6.45
CA MET A 207 -4.28 15.74 5.58
C MET A 207 -4.12 15.20 4.15
N ALA A 208 -2.92 15.30 3.55
CA ALA A 208 -2.66 14.76 2.21
C ALA A 208 -2.82 13.22 2.17
N ASN A 209 -2.38 12.52 3.22
CA ASN A 209 -2.64 11.08 3.37
C ASN A 209 -4.14 10.78 3.46
N ALA A 210 -4.89 11.56 4.25
CA ALA A 210 -6.32 11.41 4.38
C ALA A 210 -7.03 11.59 3.03
N ARG A 211 -6.66 12.62 2.26
CA ARG A 211 -7.20 12.85 0.91
C ARG A 211 -6.92 11.69 -0.03
N ALA A 212 -5.68 11.21 -0.07
CA ALA A 212 -5.27 10.10 -0.93
C ALA A 212 -6.04 8.81 -0.59
N TRP A 213 -6.13 8.48 0.71
CA TRP A 213 -6.89 7.31 1.17
C TRP A 213 -8.38 7.44 0.87
N CYS A 214 -8.96 8.63 1.05
CA CYS A 214 -10.37 8.86 0.74
C CYS A 214 -10.64 8.67 -0.77
N ASN A 215 -9.74 9.12 -1.64
CA ASN A 215 -9.89 8.90 -3.08
C ASN A 215 -9.88 7.39 -3.42
N VAL A 216 -8.87 6.65 -2.93
CA VAL A 216 -8.81 5.18 -3.12
C VAL A 216 -10.06 4.50 -2.56
N ALA A 217 -10.55 4.93 -1.40
CA ALA A 217 -11.78 4.42 -0.81
C ALA A 217 -12.99 4.66 -1.71
N GLY A 218 -13.09 5.83 -2.35
CA GLY A 218 -14.15 6.12 -3.33
C GLY A 218 -14.12 5.17 -4.52
N ARG A 219 -12.95 4.91 -5.10
CA ARG A 219 -12.80 3.96 -6.21
C ARG A 219 -13.18 2.53 -5.81
N LEU A 220 -12.78 2.10 -4.62
CA LEU A 220 -13.15 0.79 -4.08
C LEU A 220 -14.66 0.70 -3.77
N ALA A 221 -15.27 1.80 -3.33
CA ALA A 221 -16.71 1.89 -3.11
C ALA A 221 -17.49 1.70 -4.42
N ASP A 222 -17.03 2.32 -5.52
CA ASP A 222 -17.63 2.16 -6.84
C ASP A 222 -17.57 0.70 -7.31
N ILE A 223 -16.39 0.06 -7.24
CA ILE A 223 -16.20 -1.36 -7.59
C ILE A 223 -17.07 -2.28 -6.71
N ALA A 224 -17.13 -2.01 -5.41
CA ALA A 224 -17.95 -2.79 -4.48
C ALA A 224 -19.45 -2.66 -4.80
N GLN A 225 -19.90 -1.46 -5.19
CA GLN A 225 -21.28 -1.19 -5.56
C GLN A 225 -21.67 -1.89 -6.87
N GLU A 226 -20.81 -1.86 -7.88
CA GLU A 226 -21.00 -2.56 -9.15
C GLU A 226 -21.06 -4.08 -8.93
N SER A 227 -20.13 -4.61 -8.14
CA SER A 227 -20.09 -6.04 -7.78
C SER A 227 -21.31 -6.48 -6.96
N ALA A 228 -21.89 -5.59 -6.16
CA ALA A 228 -23.11 -5.84 -5.39
C ALA A 228 -24.35 -6.03 -6.27
N ALA A 229 -24.38 -5.39 -7.45
CA ALA A 229 -25.52 -5.42 -8.36
C ALA A 229 -25.67 -6.79 -9.05
N ILE A 230 -24.61 -7.60 -9.06
CA ILE A 230 -24.66 -9.00 -9.50
C ILE A 230 -25.44 -9.81 -8.46
N LYS A 231 -26.44 -10.60 -8.91
CA LYS A 231 -27.27 -11.44 -8.03
C LYS A 231 -26.41 -12.26 -7.07
N ALA A 232 -26.45 -11.88 -5.79
CA ALA A 232 -25.75 -12.56 -4.70
C ALA A 232 -26.55 -12.43 -3.40
N THR A 233 -26.34 -13.37 -2.50
CA THR A 233 -26.94 -13.34 -1.17
C THR A 233 -26.37 -12.17 -0.38
N GLN A 234 -27.25 -11.40 0.28
CA GLN A 234 -26.82 -10.38 1.23
C GLN A 234 -26.09 -11.05 2.40
N ALA A 235 -24.90 -10.56 2.70
CA ALA A 235 -24.07 -11.06 3.77
C ALA A 235 -24.34 -10.32 5.09
N ASN A 236 -24.29 -11.04 6.22
CA ASN A 236 -24.42 -10.42 7.54
C ASN A 236 -23.05 -10.04 8.09
N LYS A 237 -22.67 -8.75 8.03
CA LYS A 237 -21.36 -8.27 8.51
C LYS A 237 -21.10 -8.55 9.99
N ASN A 238 -22.15 -8.71 10.82
CA ASN A 238 -21.99 -9.03 12.24
C ASN A 238 -21.48 -10.46 12.48
N ALA A 239 -21.56 -11.34 11.48
CA ALA A 239 -20.98 -12.69 11.56
C ALA A 239 -19.46 -12.67 11.72
N LEU A 240 -18.79 -11.56 11.36
CA LEU A 240 -17.35 -11.40 11.49
C LEU A 240 -16.90 -10.94 12.88
N ARG A 241 -17.84 -10.59 13.77
CA ARG A 241 -17.54 -10.10 15.12
C ARG A 241 -16.62 -11.03 15.92
N PRO A 242 -16.85 -12.36 15.98
CA PRO A 242 -15.98 -13.25 16.77
C PRO A 242 -14.53 -13.28 16.27
N ILE A 243 -14.33 -13.23 14.94
CA ILE A 243 -12.98 -13.18 14.34
C ILE A 243 -12.30 -11.86 14.72
N ALA A 244 -13.03 -10.75 14.60
CA ALA A 244 -12.55 -9.43 14.98
C ALA A 244 -12.21 -9.35 16.48
N GLU A 245 -13.03 -9.93 17.36
CA GLU A 245 -12.81 -9.97 18.81
C GLU A 245 -11.51 -10.67 19.21
N GLU A 246 -11.14 -11.76 18.53
CA GLU A 246 -9.88 -12.44 18.81
C GLU A 246 -8.68 -11.64 18.31
N LEU A 247 -8.79 -11.03 17.12
CA LEU A 247 -7.68 -10.26 16.55
C LEU A 247 -7.35 -9.01 17.34
N ILE A 248 -8.33 -8.26 17.87
CA ILE A 248 -8.06 -7.03 18.64
C ILE A 248 -7.34 -7.27 19.97
N LYS A 249 -7.26 -8.53 20.43
CA LYS A 249 -6.52 -8.92 21.65
C LYS A 249 -5.02 -9.09 21.39
N ILE A 250 -4.59 -9.14 20.13
CA ILE A 250 -3.18 -9.26 19.77
C ILE A 250 -2.47 -7.96 20.13
N ASP A 251 -1.39 -8.07 20.91
CA ASP A 251 -0.56 -6.93 21.26
C ASP A 251 0.47 -6.65 20.16
N ILE A 252 0.68 -5.38 19.87
CA ILE A 252 1.54 -4.89 18.77
C ILE A 252 2.55 -3.92 19.37
N ASN A 253 3.82 -4.23 19.16
CA ASN A 253 4.95 -3.55 19.79
C ASN A 253 5.54 -2.47 18.89
N ASP A 254 5.64 -2.73 17.59
CA ASP A 254 6.16 -1.77 16.62
C ASP A 254 5.24 -0.54 16.51
N SER A 255 5.83 0.67 16.52
CA SER A 255 5.06 1.92 16.57
C SER A 255 4.21 2.15 15.32
N ASP A 256 4.73 1.76 14.17
CA ASP A 256 4.09 2.00 12.88
C ASP A 256 2.96 0.98 12.69
N ALA A 257 3.24 -0.28 13.01
CA ALA A 257 2.21 -1.34 13.09
C ALA A 257 1.13 -1.01 14.12
N LYS A 258 1.49 -0.40 15.25
CA LYS A 258 0.55 -0.02 16.31
C LYS A 258 -0.49 0.98 15.83
N TRP A 259 -0.13 1.89 14.92
CA TRP A 259 -1.09 2.81 14.32
C TRP A 259 -2.28 2.06 13.68
N TYR A 260 -2.00 0.96 12.99
CA TYR A 260 -3.02 0.12 12.34
C TYR A 260 -3.83 -0.71 13.33
N SER A 261 -3.22 -1.20 14.41
CA SER A 261 -3.97 -1.92 15.46
C SER A 261 -4.90 -0.99 16.25
N ASP A 262 -4.48 0.26 16.48
CA ASP A 262 -5.34 1.26 17.12
C ASP A 262 -6.49 1.69 16.19
N ALA A 263 -6.25 1.82 14.89
CA ALA A 263 -7.32 2.00 13.91
C ALA A 263 -8.30 0.81 13.92
N ALA A 264 -7.81 -0.43 14.05
CA ALA A 264 -8.67 -1.60 14.15
C ALA A 264 -9.58 -1.58 15.39
N LYS A 265 -9.11 -1.06 16.54
CA LYS A 265 -9.94 -0.89 17.73
C LYS A 265 -11.06 0.13 17.52
N GLU A 266 -10.81 1.18 16.74
CA GLU A 266 -11.85 2.15 16.33
C GLU A 266 -12.88 1.49 15.42
N PHE A 267 -12.43 0.70 14.43
CA PHE A 267 -13.32 -0.06 13.55
C PHE A 267 -14.20 -1.03 14.31
N TYR A 268 -13.64 -1.69 15.33
CA TYR A 268 -14.39 -2.61 16.18
C TYR A 268 -15.54 -1.89 16.92
N ARG A 269 -15.26 -0.72 17.50
CA ARG A 269 -16.29 0.11 18.17
C ARG A 269 -17.39 0.58 17.22
N ASN A 270 -17.05 0.76 15.94
CA ASN A 270 -17.99 1.18 14.90
C ASN A 270 -18.72 0.01 14.22
N GLY A 271 -18.48 -1.24 14.63
CA GLY A 271 -19.10 -2.42 14.04
C GLY A 271 -18.58 -2.78 12.64
N GLU A 272 -17.40 -2.27 12.26
CA GLU A 272 -16.74 -2.51 10.98
C GLU A 272 -15.79 -3.71 11.08
N TYR A 273 -16.33 -4.87 11.48
CA TYR A 273 -15.54 -6.05 11.85
C TYR A 273 -14.63 -6.59 10.73
N GLY A 274 -14.99 -6.46 9.45
CA GLY A 274 -14.10 -6.83 8.36
C GLY A 274 -12.86 -5.92 8.27
N ALA A 275 -13.04 -4.61 8.49
CA ALA A 275 -11.93 -3.66 8.52
C ALA A 275 -11.00 -3.88 9.72
N VAL A 276 -11.55 -4.36 10.85
CA VAL A 276 -10.77 -4.83 12.00
C VAL A 276 -9.84 -5.95 11.58
N VAL A 277 -10.36 -6.97 10.89
CA VAL A 277 -9.57 -8.13 10.44
C VAL A 277 -8.41 -7.66 9.57
N TYR A 278 -8.69 -6.87 8.52
CA TYR A 278 -7.64 -6.43 7.60
C TYR A 278 -6.58 -5.56 8.29
N SER A 279 -7.00 -4.64 9.16
CA SER A 279 -6.07 -3.74 9.86
C SER A 279 -5.23 -4.46 10.92
N MET A 280 -5.81 -5.41 11.66
CA MET A 280 -5.05 -6.22 12.62
C MET A 280 -4.11 -7.18 11.94
N LEU A 281 -4.53 -7.82 10.84
CA LEU A 281 -3.64 -8.68 10.06
C LEU A 281 -2.47 -7.88 9.49
N TYR A 282 -2.75 -6.66 9.00
CA TYR A 282 -1.69 -5.76 8.56
C TYR A 282 -0.75 -5.45 9.74
N ALA A 283 -1.27 -4.93 10.86
CA ALA A 283 -0.46 -4.61 12.04
C ALA A 283 0.40 -5.79 12.50
N LYS A 284 -0.20 -6.97 12.67
CA LYS A 284 0.49 -8.20 13.05
C LYS A 284 1.59 -8.60 12.06
N SER A 285 1.37 -8.42 10.76
CA SER A 285 2.36 -8.83 9.76
C SER A 285 3.59 -7.95 9.78
N PHE A 286 3.41 -6.66 10.07
CA PHE A 286 4.51 -5.69 10.15
C PHE A 286 5.09 -5.52 11.56
N ASP A 287 4.50 -6.16 12.58
CA ASP A 287 5.04 -6.17 13.94
C ASP A 287 6.36 -6.96 13.99
N ASN A 288 7.47 -6.24 14.12
CA ASN A 288 8.84 -6.78 14.05
C ASN A 288 9.24 -7.34 12.66
N ASP A 289 8.79 -6.71 11.56
CA ASP A 289 9.26 -6.98 10.19
C ASP A 289 10.80 -6.86 10.15
N GLY A 290 11.52 -7.94 9.86
CA GLY A 290 12.98 -7.95 9.95
C GLY A 290 13.65 -9.31 10.10
N ARG A 291 12.89 -10.42 10.03
CA ARG A 291 13.48 -11.76 9.94
C ARG A 291 13.81 -12.05 8.48
N ASN A 292 14.87 -12.82 8.29
CA ASN A 292 15.28 -13.24 6.95
C ASN A 292 14.30 -14.29 6.42
N LEU A 293 13.41 -13.90 5.51
CA LEU A 293 12.66 -14.86 4.71
C LEU A 293 13.59 -15.60 3.76
N SER A 294 13.47 -16.93 3.72
CA SER A 294 14.19 -17.72 2.72
C SER A 294 13.63 -17.45 1.33
N ARG A 295 14.51 -17.30 0.35
CA ARG A 295 14.12 -17.06 -1.04
C ARG A 295 13.32 -18.24 -1.58
N GLU A 296 13.63 -19.45 -1.12
CA GLU A 296 12.93 -20.70 -1.44
C GLU A 296 11.49 -20.71 -0.94
N GLU A 297 11.24 -20.24 0.28
CA GLU A 297 9.89 -20.12 0.84
C GLU A 297 9.04 -19.14 0.04
N VAL A 298 9.59 -17.96 -0.27
CA VAL A 298 8.91 -16.97 -1.10
C VAL A 298 8.63 -17.54 -2.49
N GLY A 299 9.62 -18.21 -3.10
CA GLY A 299 9.45 -18.86 -4.41
C GLY A 299 8.34 -19.90 -4.42
N ARG A 300 8.22 -20.74 -3.37
CA ARG A 300 7.11 -21.70 -3.24
C ARG A 300 5.76 -21.01 -3.11
N TYR A 301 5.66 -19.98 -2.28
CA TYR A 301 4.42 -19.22 -2.14
C TYR A 301 3.95 -18.59 -3.46
N LEU A 302 4.87 -18.08 -4.29
CA LEU A 302 4.53 -17.55 -5.61
C LEU A 302 3.94 -18.62 -6.56
N LEU A 303 4.22 -19.90 -6.31
CA LEU A 303 3.66 -21.04 -7.03
C LEU A 303 2.31 -21.53 -6.48
N GLU A 304 1.90 -21.10 -5.29
CA GLU A 304 0.59 -21.46 -4.73
C GLU A 304 -0.56 -20.76 -5.48
N ASN A 305 -1.75 -21.36 -5.46
CA ASN A 305 -2.97 -20.72 -5.94
C ASN A 305 -3.66 -20.01 -4.77
N THR A 306 -3.95 -18.73 -4.96
CA THR A 306 -4.66 -17.85 -4.02
C THR A 306 -6.01 -17.49 -4.59
N THR A 307 -7.05 -17.54 -3.75
CA THR A 307 -8.45 -17.33 -4.15
C THR A 307 -8.97 -15.95 -3.76
N GLY A 308 -8.40 -15.34 -2.72
CA GLY A 308 -8.77 -14.00 -2.29
C GLY A 308 -8.32 -12.92 -3.28
N ILE A 309 -9.14 -11.90 -3.44
CA ILE A 309 -8.81 -10.70 -4.23
C ILE A 309 -7.62 -9.99 -3.61
N TRP A 310 -7.68 -9.67 -2.31
CA TRP A 310 -6.60 -8.92 -1.67
C TRP A 310 -5.33 -9.75 -1.50
N SER A 311 -5.44 -11.06 -1.24
CA SER A 311 -4.26 -11.94 -1.21
C SER A 311 -3.55 -11.95 -2.56
N ASN A 312 -4.28 -12.05 -3.67
CA ASN A 312 -3.72 -11.93 -5.02
C ASN A 312 -3.09 -10.57 -5.31
N ILE A 313 -3.74 -9.46 -4.90
CA ILE A 313 -3.20 -8.10 -5.04
C ILE A 313 -1.85 -7.97 -4.32
N TYR A 314 -1.76 -8.36 -3.04
CA TYR A 314 -0.51 -8.26 -2.28
C TYR A 314 0.55 -9.25 -2.76
N LYS A 315 0.15 -10.40 -3.32
CA LYS A 315 1.07 -11.36 -3.93
C LYS A 315 1.84 -10.78 -5.12
N GLN A 316 1.28 -9.81 -5.85
CA GLN A 316 2.02 -9.07 -6.89
C GLN A 316 3.21 -8.30 -6.30
N GLN A 317 3.07 -7.72 -5.11
CA GLN A 317 4.17 -7.04 -4.42
C GLN A 317 5.22 -8.04 -3.92
N VAL A 318 4.80 -9.20 -3.44
CA VAL A 318 5.72 -10.29 -3.04
C VAL A 318 6.53 -10.74 -4.25
N ALA A 319 5.90 -10.92 -5.42
CA ALA A 319 6.57 -11.27 -6.66
C ALA A 319 7.56 -10.18 -7.09
N TYR A 320 7.15 -8.91 -7.06
CA TYR A 320 8.02 -7.78 -7.38
C TYR A 320 9.24 -7.75 -6.46
N GLY A 321 9.03 -7.89 -5.14
CA GLY A 321 10.08 -8.01 -4.16
C GLY A 321 11.01 -9.19 -4.45
N TYR A 322 10.48 -10.36 -4.80
CA TYR A 322 11.30 -11.53 -5.09
C TYR A 322 12.27 -11.30 -6.26
N TYR A 323 11.78 -10.73 -7.37
CA TYR A 323 12.60 -10.49 -8.55
C TYR A 323 13.58 -9.32 -8.39
N THR A 324 13.24 -8.34 -7.54
CA THR A 324 14.13 -7.20 -7.25
C THR A 324 15.05 -7.43 -6.05
N ASN A 325 15.02 -8.63 -5.46
CA ASN A 325 15.66 -8.96 -4.18
C ASN A 325 15.24 -8.03 -3.03
N ARG A 326 13.98 -7.56 -3.08
CA ARG A 326 13.36 -6.61 -2.17
C ARG A 326 12.03 -7.09 -1.56
N THR A 327 11.89 -8.38 -1.28
CA THR A 327 10.72 -8.90 -0.55
C THR A 327 10.71 -8.41 0.91
N SER A 328 9.64 -7.72 1.33
CA SER A 328 9.36 -7.46 2.76
C SER A 328 8.67 -8.67 3.37
N GLU A 329 9.09 -9.05 4.58
CA GLU A 329 8.48 -10.15 5.31
C GLU A 329 7.05 -9.83 5.72
N GLY A 330 6.80 -8.61 6.19
CA GLY A 330 5.46 -8.16 6.53
C GLY A 330 4.48 -8.25 5.36
N VAL A 331 4.91 -7.93 4.15
CA VAL A 331 4.06 -8.06 2.95
C VAL A 331 3.76 -9.52 2.62
N TYR A 332 4.78 -10.37 2.68
CA TYR A 332 4.62 -11.80 2.46
C TYR A 332 3.65 -12.42 3.47
N ASN A 333 3.85 -12.14 4.76
CA ASN A 333 2.99 -12.63 5.83
C ASN A 333 1.56 -12.09 5.68
N TYR A 334 1.39 -10.82 5.34
CA TYR A 334 0.08 -10.23 5.16
C TYR A 334 -0.67 -10.85 3.99
N ALA A 335 0.00 -11.04 2.84
CA ALA A 335 -0.61 -11.66 1.66
C ALA A 335 -1.05 -13.11 1.93
N ARG A 336 -0.24 -13.86 2.69
CA ARG A 336 -0.53 -15.24 3.08
C ARG A 336 -1.66 -15.31 4.12
N ASP A 337 -1.59 -14.50 5.17
CA ASP A 337 -2.60 -14.48 6.23
C ASP A 337 -3.96 -14.01 5.68
N LEU A 338 -3.99 -13.02 4.77
CA LEU A 338 -5.20 -12.61 4.07
C LEU A 338 -5.88 -13.75 3.31
N GLU A 339 -5.12 -14.63 2.65
CA GLU A 339 -5.72 -15.78 1.95
C GLU A 339 -6.46 -16.69 2.93
N ALA A 340 -5.84 -17.00 4.07
CA ALA A 340 -6.45 -17.84 5.10
C ALA A 340 -7.72 -17.20 5.70
N TYR A 341 -7.64 -15.91 6.04
CA TYR A 341 -8.75 -15.19 6.64
C TYR A 341 -9.87 -14.89 5.64
N ASN A 342 -9.57 -14.63 4.36
CA ASN A 342 -10.61 -14.39 3.36
C ASN A 342 -11.45 -15.63 3.10
N ARG A 343 -10.85 -16.83 3.13
CA ARG A 343 -11.62 -18.09 3.11
C ARG A 343 -12.57 -18.18 4.30
N GLN A 344 -12.06 -17.93 5.51
CA GLN A 344 -12.88 -17.98 6.73
C GLN A 344 -13.99 -16.92 6.74
N ILE A 345 -13.70 -15.69 6.28
CA ILE A 345 -14.67 -14.59 6.14
C ILE A 345 -15.76 -15.01 5.14
N GLY A 346 -15.39 -15.48 3.95
CA GLY A 346 -16.34 -15.91 2.92
C GLY A 346 -17.28 -17.01 3.41
N GLU A 347 -16.74 -18.01 4.12
CA GLU A 347 -17.53 -19.08 4.75
C GLU A 347 -18.53 -18.51 5.78
N LYS A 348 -18.07 -17.67 6.71
CA LYS A 348 -18.92 -17.06 7.75
C LYS A 348 -20.03 -16.19 7.18
N LEU A 349 -19.72 -15.42 6.15
CA LEU A 349 -20.71 -14.55 5.48
C LEU A 349 -21.78 -15.38 4.76
N ARG A 350 -21.40 -16.46 4.08
CA ARG A 350 -22.34 -17.37 3.40
C ARG A 350 -23.22 -18.17 4.37
N GLU A 351 -22.63 -18.67 5.46
CA GLU A 351 -23.37 -19.35 6.53
C GLU A 351 -24.46 -18.45 7.14
N ALA A 352 -24.13 -17.18 7.36
CA ALA A 352 -25.04 -16.21 7.95
C ALA A 352 -26.05 -15.60 6.95
N GLY A 353 -25.77 -15.65 5.65
CA GLY A 353 -26.66 -15.18 4.58
C GLY A 353 -27.70 -16.20 4.13
N THR A 354 -27.50 -17.49 4.45
CA THR A 354 -28.47 -18.54 4.13
C THR A 354 -29.65 -18.44 5.09
N PRO A 355 -30.91 -18.30 4.62
CA PRO A 355 -32.06 -18.43 5.49
C PRO A 355 -31.98 -19.79 6.17
N GLN A 356 -31.85 -19.81 7.50
CA GLN A 356 -31.96 -21.06 8.25
C GLN A 356 -33.31 -21.65 7.90
N ALA A 357 -33.30 -22.70 7.07
CA ALA A 357 -34.45 -23.55 6.87
C ALA A 357 -34.85 -23.99 8.27
N GLN A 358 -35.95 -23.44 8.78
CA GLN A 358 -36.56 -23.87 10.02
C GLN A 358 -36.67 -25.38 9.90
N THR A 359 -35.87 -26.09 10.68
CA THR A 359 -35.92 -27.53 10.78
C THR A 359 -37.24 -27.82 11.48
N ARG A 360 -38.30 -27.90 10.66
CA ARG A 360 -39.58 -28.42 11.08
C ARG A 360 -39.29 -29.86 11.43
N ASN A 361 -39.24 -30.17 12.73
CA ASN A 361 -39.23 -31.54 13.22
C ASN A 361 -40.48 -32.25 12.67
N GLN A 362 -40.36 -32.84 11.49
CA GLN A 362 -41.28 -33.87 11.03
C GLN A 362 -40.65 -35.20 11.37
N THR A 363 -40.97 -35.66 12.57
CA THR A 363 -40.98 -37.07 12.92
C THR A 363 -41.93 -37.77 11.95
N THR A 364 -41.41 -38.44 10.92
CA THR A 364 -42.17 -39.54 10.28
C THR A 364 -41.24 -40.69 9.96
N ILE A 365 -41.67 -41.82 10.49
CA ILE A 365 -41.13 -43.18 10.45
C ILE A 365 -41.22 -43.75 9.02
N GLY A 366 -40.23 -44.56 8.62
CA GLY A 366 -40.52 -45.80 7.87
C GLY A 366 -39.99 -45.96 6.44
N ASN A 367 -38.87 -46.71 6.35
CA ASN A 367 -38.55 -47.81 5.42
C ASN A 367 -38.32 -47.59 3.91
N ALA A 368 -37.14 -48.08 3.48
CA ALA A 368 -36.92 -49.19 2.50
C ALA A 368 -35.98 -48.89 1.31
N THR A 369 -34.75 -49.41 1.45
CA THR A 369 -33.96 -50.27 0.52
C THR A 369 -33.67 -49.95 -0.96
N ALA A 370 -32.41 -50.32 -1.32
CA ALA A 370 -31.85 -50.73 -2.63
C ALA A 370 -31.37 -49.59 -3.55
N SER A 371 -30.26 -49.65 -4.30
CA SER A 371 -29.23 -50.67 -4.59
C SER A 371 -28.06 -49.97 -5.34
N LYS A 372 -26.88 -50.58 -5.26
CA LYS A 372 -25.63 -50.41 -6.02
C LYS A 372 -25.72 -49.83 -7.44
N ASN A 373 -24.70 -49.07 -7.86
CA ASN A 373 -23.73 -49.56 -8.86
C ASN A 373 -22.44 -48.73 -8.91
N GLU A 374 -21.34 -49.47 -8.97
CA GLU A 374 -19.96 -49.06 -9.26
C GLU A 374 -19.80 -48.67 -10.74
N THR A 375 -18.81 -47.83 -11.06
CA THR A 375 -17.79 -48.18 -12.08
C THR A 375 -16.58 -47.24 -12.05
N ASN A 376 -15.41 -47.88 -11.98
CA ASN A 376 -14.07 -47.32 -12.19
C ASN A 376 -13.87 -46.87 -13.64
N THR A 377 -12.98 -45.90 -13.87
CA THR A 377 -12.02 -45.96 -15.00
C THR A 377 -10.76 -45.13 -14.67
N GLU A 378 -9.62 -45.81 -14.68
CA GLU A 378 -8.24 -45.27 -14.60
C GLU A 378 -7.72 -44.76 -15.96
N ARG A 379 -6.57 -44.06 -15.90
CA ARG A 379 -5.49 -43.80 -16.89
C ARG A 379 -5.39 -42.33 -17.31
N SER A 380 -4.21 -41.71 -17.44
CA SER A 380 -2.82 -42.17 -17.30
C SER A 380 -1.89 -40.94 -17.27
N ASN A 381 -0.75 -41.11 -16.61
CA ASN A 381 0.39 -40.19 -16.58
C ASN A 381 0.99 -39.89 -17.97
N ILE A 382 1.51 -38.68 -18.13
CA ILE A 382 2.65 -38.39 -19.02
C ILE A 382 3.65 -37.55 -18.20
N GLU A 383 4.84 -38.10 -18.01
CA GLU A 383 6.04 -37.43 -17.53
C GLU A 383 6.74 -36.68 -18.67
N SER A 384 7.41 -35.57 -18.33
CA SER A 384 8.61 -35.15 -19.06
C SER A 384 9.58 -34.41 -18.13
N ASN A 385 10.77 -35.01 -17.97
CA ASN A 385 11.99 -34.47 -17.39
C ASN A 385 12.41 -33.13 -18.04
N GLU A 386 13.09 -32.25 -17.28
CA GLU A 386 14.56 -32.08 -17.37
C GLU A 386 15.07 -30.90 -16.51
N ASN A 387 16.09 -31.22 -15.72
CA ASN A 387 17.30 -30.47 -15.36
C ASN A 387 17.31 -28.93 -15.34
N ASN A 388 17.65 -28.37 -14.17
CA ASN A 388 18.30 -27.08 -14.07
C ASN A 388 19.60 -27.19 -13.27
N GLY A 389 20.69 -26.71 -13.89
CA GLY A 389 22.00 -26.57 -13.28
C GLY A 389 22.12 -25.28 -12.44
N TYR A 390 22.85 -25.41 -11.33
CA TYR A 390 23.54 -24.34 -10.62
C TYR A 390 24.43 -23.54 -11.60
N GLY A 391 24.71 -22.24 -11.47
CA GLY A 391 24.51 -21.24 -10.44
C GLY A 391 25.62 -20.19 -10.62
N GLN A 392 25.41 -18.92 -10.26
CA GLN A 392 26.49 -18.08 -9.72
C GLN A 392 25.95 -16.79 -9.09
N LYS A 393 26.54 -16.47 -7.94
CA LYS A 393 26.25 -15.38 -7.01
C LYS A 393 26.80 -14.06 -7.52
N THR A 394 26.11 -12.96 -7.24
CA THR A 394 26.75 -11.66 -7.00
C THR A 394 26.07 -10.97 -5.81
N ASP A 395 26.91 -10.41 -4.96
CA ASP A 395 26.59 -9.82 -3.66
C ASP A 395 25.75 -8.54 -3.79
N LEU A 396 24.69 -8.46 -2.98
CA LEU A 396 23.84 -7.28 -2.79
C LEU A 396 24.02 -6.78 -1.36
N SER A 397 24.53 -5.57 -1.22
CA SER A 397 24.47 -4.82 0.05
C SER A 397 23.57 -3.59 -0.11
N ALA A 398 22.70 -3.43 0.88
CA ALA A 398 22.01 -2.21 1.29
C ALA A 398 21.08 -1.51 0.28
N ALA A 399 19.79 -1.85 0.33
CA ALA A 399 18.73 -0.91 0.00
C ALA A 399 17.49 -1.21 0.87
N GLY A 400 17.14 -0.27 1.75
CA GLY A 400 15.98 -0.35 2.64
C GLY A 400 14.66 -0.51 1.89
N TYR A 401 13.77 -1.27 2.51
CA TYR A 401 12.49 -1.74 1.99
C TYR A 401 11.39 -0.81 2.49
N TYR A 402 10.59 -0.27 1.57
CA TYR A 402 9.31 0.35 1.91
C TYR A 402 8.25 -0.24 0.99
N VAL A 403 7.36 -1.04 1.57
CA VAL A 403 6.07 -1.36 0.99
C VAL A 403 5.04 -0.74 1.90
N PHE A 404 4.15 0.07 1.33
CA PHE A 404 2.93 0.61 1.93
C PHE A 404 2.71 0.33 3.42
N ALA A 405 3.43 1.07 4.27
CA ALA A 405 2.97 1.54 5.57
C ALA A 405 2.85 3.06 5.41
N ALA A 406 1.72 3.54 4.86
CA ALA A 406 1.37 4.95 4.97
C ALA A 406 0.82 5.18 6.39
N GLY A 407 1.74 5.07 7.36
CA GLY A 407 1.48 5.01 8.80
C GLY A 407 2.72 5.36 9.61
N ALA A 408 3.50 6.37 9.19
CA ALA A 408 4.58 7.00 9.94
C ALA A 408 4.99 8.29 9.18
N GLY A 409 5.13 9.48 9.77
CA GLY A 409 5.57 9.74 11.14
C GLY A 409 7.00 9.25 11.29
N ILE A 410 7.96 9.88 10.60
CA ILE A 410 9.38 9.52 10.71
C ILE A 410 9.77 9.51 12.19
N ALA A 411 9.93 8.33 12.77
CA ALA A 411 10.53 8.15 14.08
C ALA A 411 11.39 6.89 14.14
N VAL A 412 12.39 6.79 13.26
CA VAL A 412 13.63 6.06 13.57
C VAL A 412 14.79 7.06 13.56
N PHE A 413 14.88 7.82 14.64
CA PHE A 413 16.10 8.47 15.13
C PHE A 413 16.01 8.57 16.65
N ALA A 414 16.03 7.42 17.32
CA ALA A 414 16.26 7.33 18.77
C ALA A 414 17.39 6.34 19.01
N GLY A 415 18.59 6.73 18.58
CA GLY A 415 19.78 5.88 18.71
C GLY A 415 21.05 6.49 18.16
N MET A 416 21.13 7.82 17.98
CA MET A 416 22.38 8.57 17.83
C MET A 416 22.08 10.08 17.93
N VAL A 417 21.97 10.56 19.16
CA VAL A 417 21.95 11.99 19.47
C VAL A 417 23.36 12.54 19.26
N LEU A 418 23.53 13.27 18.16
CA LEU A 418 24.21 14.58 18.07
C LEU A 418 24.44 14.92 16.58
N ILE A 419 23.42 15.44 15.91
CA ILE A 419 23.63 16.26 14.71
C ILE A 419 23.35 17.69 15.12
N GLY A 420 24.41 18.41 15.48
CA GLY A 420 24.36 19.87 15.57
C GLY A 420 24.09 20.46 14.19
N ILE A 421 23.25 21.48 14.15
CA ILE A 421 23.14 22.37 12.98
C ILE A 421 24.50 23.07 12.84
N LEU A 422 25.33 22.62 11.88
CA LEU A 422 26.53 23.38 11.50
C LEU A 422 26.14 24.44 10.47
N ILE A 423 25.80 25.61 11.00
CA ILE A 423 25.57 26.86 10.26
C ILE A 423 26.94 27.35 9.76
N PHE A 424 27.29 27.09 8.50
CA PHE A 424 28.49 27.66 7.89
C PHE A 424 28.15 28.82 6.95
N ARG A 425 28.58 30.02 7.33
CA ARG A 425 28.69 31.17 6.41
C ARG A 425 29.89 30.93 5.51
N MET A 426 29.68 30.54 4.26
CA MET A 426 30.73 30.66 3.25
C MET A 426 30.93 32.15 2.96
N ARG A 427 32.06 32.71 3.44
CA ARG A 427 32.50 34.04 3.04
C ARG A 427 32.89 33.99 1.56
N LYS A 428 32.30 34.87 0.77
CA LYS A 428 32.71 35.17 -0.61
C LYS A 428 34.15 35.68 -0.64
#